data_AF-A0A527Z4Y1-F1
#
_entry.id   AF-A0A527Z4Y1-F1
#
_cell.length_a   1.000
_cell.length_b   1.000
_cell.length_c   1.000
_cell.angle_alpha   90.00
_cell.angle_beta   90.00
_cell.angle_gamma   90.00
#
_symmetry.space_group_name_H-M   'P 1'
#
loop_
_entity.id
_entity.type
_entity.pdbx_description
1 polymer ?
#
loop_
_entity_poly.entity_id
_entity_poly.type
_entity_poly.pdbx_seq_one_letter_code
_entity_poly.pdbx_strand_id
1 'polypeptide(L)'
;MTRYLLDTNIISNVVKSQPSESLLAWMSRQRDEDLFIASLTVAEIFRGILEKPRGKKRDALDKWFSGPEGPQALFAGRIISFDDKAGLIWARL
;
A
#
# COMPACT_ATOMS: atom_id res chain seq x y z
N MET A 1 20.34 9.85 -1.10
CA MET A 1 18.98 9.70 -0.54
C MET A 1 18.50 8.30 -0.82
N THR A 2 17.94 7.62 0.18
CA THR A 2 17.40 6.27 0.04
C THR A 2 15.90 6.35 -0.23
N ARG A 3 15.41 5.59 -1.20
CA ARG A 3 13.98 5.46 -1.52
C ARG A 3 13.52 4.04 -1.20
N TYR A 4 12.27 3.90 -0.78
CA TYR A 4 11.71 2.63 -0.35
C TYR A 4 10.49 2.27 -1.19
N LEU A 5 10.43 1.01 -1.63
CA LEU A 5 9.22 0.40 -2.17
C LEU A 5 8.56 -0.39 -1.03
N LEU A 6 7.42 0.09 -0.56
CA LEU A 6 6.68 -0.50 0.54
C LEU A 6 5.81 -1.65 0.03
N ASP A 7 5.89 -2.77 0.75
CA ASP A 7 5.06 -3.94 0.50
C ASP A 7 3.67 -3.81 1.13
N THR A 8 2.75 -4.67 0.72
CA THR A 8 1.36 -4.72 1.19
C THR A 8 1.27 -4.92 2.70
N ASN A 9 2.18 -5.67 3.31
CA ASN A 9 2.19 -5.90 4.74
C ASN A 9 2.40 -4.60 5.56
N ILE A 10 3.19 -3.65 5.05
CA ILE A 10 3.46 -2.36 5.69
C ILE A 10 2.18 -1.53 5.69
N ILE A 11 1.57 -1.36 4.51
CA ILE A 11 0.34 -0.59 4.36
C ILE A 11 -0.79 -1.21 5.18
N SER A 12 -0.92 -2.54 5.11
CA SER A 12 -1.92 -3.27 5.88
C SER A 12 -1.71 -3.20 7.39
N ASN A 13 -0.49 -2.97 7.87
CA ASN A 13 -0.20 -2.82 9.30
C ASN A 13 -0.60 -1.43 9.81
N VAL A 14 -0.27 -0.38 9.06
CA VAL A 14 -0.57 1.02 9.41
C VAL A 14 -2.09 1.27 9.55
N VAL A 15 -2.91 0.54 8.79
CA VAL A 15 -4.37 0.69 8.75
C VAL A 15 -5.08 -0.14 9.83
N LYS A 16 -4.36 -1.01 10.57
CA LYS A 16 -4.95 -1.77 11.67
C LYS A 16 -5.32 -0.84 12.82
N SER A 17 -6.28 -1.28 13.65
CA SER A 17 -6.64 -0.60 14.89
C SER A 17 -5.46 -0.45 15.87
N GLN A 18 -4.49 -1.37 15.81
CA GLN A 18 -3.25 -1.33 16.59
C GLN A 18 -2.06 -1.59 15.65
N PRO A 19 -1.50 -0.54 15.03
CA PRO A 19 -0.31 -0.65 14.20
C PRO A 19 0.94 -0.90 15.06
N SER A 20 2.00 -1.42 14.45
CA SER A 20 3.30 -1.62 15.10
C SER A 20 3.95 -0.26 15.41
N GLU A 21 4.24 0.00 16.69
CA GLU A 21 4.90 1.23 17.13
C GLU A 21 6.26 1.45 16.47
N SER A 22 7.07 0.39 16.35
CA SER A 22 8.37 0.45 15.69
C SER A 22 8.24 0.81 14.21
N LEU A 23 7.20 0.32 13.54
CA LEU A 23 6.93 0.68 12.14
C LEU A 23 6.52 2.14 12.01
N LEU A 24 5.63 2.63 12.88
CA LEU A 24 5.24 4.04 12.89
C LEU A 24 6.43 4.96 13.17
N ALA A 25 7.28 4.60 14.14
CA ALA A 25 8.49 5.33 14.44
C ALA A 25 9.45 5.38 13.24
N TRP A 26 9.61 4.27 12.51
CA TRP A 26 10.42 4.25 11.29
C TRP A 26 9.82 5.12 10.18
N MET A 27 8.51 4.99 9.93
CA MET A 27 7.78 5.77 8.92
C MET A 27 7.88 7.27 9.19
N SER A 28 7.76 7.70 10.46
CA SER A 28 7.84 9.12 10.86
C SER A 28 9.18 9.79 10.57
N ARG A 29 10.24 8.99 10.33
CA ARG A 29 11.58 9.48 10.00
C ARG A 29 11.82 9.54 8.49
N GLN A 30 10.93 8.97 7.69
CA GLN A 30 11.02 9.02 6.23
C GLN A 30 10.31 10.26 5.71
N ARG A 31 10.76 10.73 4.54
CA ARG A 31 10.01 11.74 3.80
C ARG A 31 9.00 11.02 2.92
N ASP A 32 7.75 11.48 2.90
CA ASP A 32 6.69 10.85 2.13
C ASP A 32 7.06 10.69 0.64
N GLU A 33 7.79 11.67 0.07
CA GLU A 33 8.28 11.64 -1.31
C GLU A 33 9.27 10.51 -1.63
N ASP A 34 9.89 9.91 -0.61
CA ASP A 34 10.82 8.79 -0.74
C ASP A 34 10.15 7.42 -0.58
N LEU A 35 8.84 7.41 -0.26
CA LEU A 35 8.06 6.19 -0.07
C LEU A 35 7.20 5.90 -1.30
N PHE A 36 7.31 4.70 -1.84
CA PHE A 36 6.59 4.26 -3.03
C PHE A 36 5.84 2.96 -2.74
N ILE A 37 4.84 2.63 -3.56
CA ILE A 37 4.20 1.31 -3.58
C ILE A 37 4.14 0.78 -5.01
N ALA A 38 4.07 -0.53 -5.18
CA ALA A 38 3.82 -1.13 -6.49
C ALA A 38 2.33 -1.08 -6.82
N SER A 39 1.98 -1.06 -8.11
CA SER A 39 0.58 -1.26 -8.55
C SER A 39 0.02 -2.60 -8.05
N LEU A 40 0.87 -3.61 -7.88
CA LEU A 40 0.49 -4.90 -7.31
C LEU A 40 0.04 -4.78 -5.85
N THR A 41 0.71 -3.94 -5.05
CA THR A 41 0.31 -3.67 -3.66
C THR A 41 -1.11 -3.10 -3.57
N VAL A 42 -1.46 -2.20 -4.49
CA VAL A 42 -2.83 -1.67 -4.60
C VAL A 42 -3.83 -2.79 -4.90
N ALA A 43 -3.49 -3.67 -5.84
CA ALA A 43 -4.34 -4.80 -6.22
C ALA A 43 -4.53 -5.81 -5.08
N GLU A 44 -3.48 -6.11 -4.33
CA GLU A 44 -3.53 -7.03 -3.18
C GLU A 44 -4.40 -6.48 -2.05
N ILE A 45 -4.25 -5.19 -1.72
CA ILE A 45 -5.10 -4.52 -0.72
C ILE A 45 -6.56 -4.62 -1.16
N PHE A 46 -6.87 -4.24 -2.41
CA PHE A 46 -8.24 -4.26 -2.89
C PHE A 46 -8.83 -5.67 -2.93
N ARG A 47 -8.05 -6.67 -3.38
CA ARG A 47 -8.46 -8.08 -3.32
C ARG A 47 -8.79 -8.52 -1.89
N GLY A 48 -7.96 -8.14 -0.92
CA GLY A 48 -8.21 -8.42 0.50
C GLY A 48 -9.48 -7.75 1.06
N ILE A 49 -9.98 -6.67 0.44
CA ILE A 49 -11.29 -6.08 0.74
C ILE A 49 -12.41 -6.88 0.08
N LEU A 50 -12.25 -7.23 -1.21
CA LEU A 50 -13.25 -8.01 -1.96
C LEU A 50 -13.51 -9.40 -1.38
N GLU A 51 -12.49 -10.05 -0.83
CA GLU A 51 -12.57 -11.36 -0.17
C GLU A 51 -13.35 -11.31 1.16
N LYS A 52 -13.58 -10.13 1.74
CA LYS A 52 -14.39 -10.02 2.96
C LYS A 52 -15.88 -10.20 2.64
N PRO A 53 -16.64 -10.87 3.53
CA PRO A 53 -18.09 -10.90 3.44
C PRO A 53 -18.67 -9.48 3.37
N ARG A 54 -19.75 -9.31 2.61
CA ARG A 54 -20.47 -8.03 2.54
C ARG A 54 -20.97 -7.62 3.92
N GLY A 55 -20.90 -6.32 4.20
CA GLY A 55 -21.35 -5.72 5.45
C GLY A 55 -20.46 -4.57 5.89
N LYS A 56 -20.80 -3.98 7.05
CA LYS A 56 -20.23 -2.71 7.54
C LYS A 56 -18.70 -2.64 7.49
N LYS A 57 -18.00 -3.74 7.81
CA LYS A 57 -16.53 -3.78 7.82
C LYS A 57 -15.94 -3.67 6.43
N ARG A 58 -16.52 -4.35 5.45
CA ARG A 58 -16.10 -4.26 4.05
C ARG A 58 -16.40 -2.85 3.51
N ASP A 59 -17.60 -2.35 3.74
CA ASP A 59 -18.01 -1.02 3.27
C ASP A 59 -17.10 0.10 3.82
N ALA A 60 -16.70 -0.01 5.09
CA ALA A 60 -15.76 0.92 5.70
C ALA A 60 -14.36 0.84 5.05
N LEU A 61 -13.89 -0.36 4.72
CA LEU A 61 -12.60 -0.54 4.02
C LEU A 61 -12.66 -0.07 2.57
N ASP A 62 -13.76 -0.32 1.85
CA ASP A 62 -13.98 0.19 0.50
C ASP A 62 -13.97 1.73 0.48
N LYS A 63 -14.63 2.36 1.47
CA LYS A 63 -14.64 3.82 1.66
C LYS A 63 -13.25 4.37 2.00
N TRP A 64 -12.51 3.70 2.89
CA TRP A 64 -11.13 4.07 3.21
C TRP A 64 -10.23 3.95 1.97
N PHE A 65 -10.31 2.84 1.25
CA PHE A 65 -9.48 2.57 0.08
C PHE A 65 -9.65 3.62 -1.03
N SER A 66 -10.89 4.06 -1.25
CA SER A 66 -11.21 5.11 -2.24
C SER A 66 -11.08 6.53 -1.68
N GLY A 67 -10.75 6.67 -0.40
CA GLY A 67 -10.69 7.94 0.32
C GLY A 67 -9.32 8.62 0.22
N PRO A 68 -9.16 9.81 0.83
CA PRO A 68 -7.92 10.58 0.81
C PRO A 68 -6.76 9.88 1.53
N GLU A 69 -7.05 8.99 2.47
CA GLU A 69 -6.08 8.16 3.19
C GLU A 69 -5.83 6.80 2.52
N GLY A 70 -6.56 6.50 1.44
CA GLY A 70 -6.41 5.28 0.67
C GLY A 70 -5.11 5.29 -0.14
N PRO A 71 -4.60 4.11 -0.54
CA PRO A 71 -3.29 3.99 -1.19
C PRO A 71 -3.19 4.80 -2.48
N GLN A 72 -4.28 4.93 -3.24
CA GLN A 72 -4.29 5.67 -4.51
C GLN A 72 -4.11 7.18 -4.32
N ALA A 73 -4.74 7.76 -3.30
CA ALA A 73 -4.63 9.18 -2.99
C ALA A 73 -3.34 9.48 -2.22
N LEU A 74 -3.03 8.67 -1.19
CA LEU A 74 -1.87 8.86 -0.32
C LEU A 74 -0.55 8.74 -1.10
N PHE A 75 -0.47 7.84 -2.08
CA PHE A 75 0.72 7.64 -2.92
C PHE A 75 0.55 8.22 -4.33
N ALA A 76 -0.29 9.25 -4.51
CA ALA A 76 -0.45 9.88 -5.83
C ALA A 76 0.92 10.30 -6.41
N GLY A 77 1.20 9.88 -7.65
CA GLY A 77 2.50 10.08 -8.32
C GLY A 77 3.65 9.18 -7.82
N ARG A 78 3.38 8.28 -6.87
CA ARG A 78 4.36 7.38 -6.22
C ARG A 78 3.95 5.91 -6.26
N ILE A 79 2.99 5.57 -7.14
CA ILE A 79 2.62 4.18 -7.45
C ILE A 79 3.39 3.76 -8.68
N ILE A 80 4.25 2.77 -8.53
CA ILE A 80 5.10 2.25 -9.62
C ILE A 80 4.36 1.13 -10.33
N SER A 81 4.17 1.27 -11.64
CA SER A 81 3.55 0.24 -12.48
C SER A 81 4.44 -1.00 -12.60
N PHE A 82 3.82 -2.17 -12.59
CA PHE A 82 4.45 -3.39 -13.07
C PHE A 82 4.28 -3.49 -14.59
N ASP A 83 5.26 -2.99 -15.34
CA ASP A 83 5.29 -3.00 -16.80
C ASP A 83 6.16 -4.15 -17.36
N ASP A 84 6.33 -4.20 -18.68
CA ASP A 84 7.16 -5.20 -19.36
C ASP A 84 8.62 -5.19 -18.86
N LYS A 85 9.18 -4.00 -18.57
CA LYS A 85 10.53 -3.87 -18.02
C LYS A 85 10.64 -4.49 -16.63
N ALA A 86 9.68 -4.23 -15.76
CA ALA A 86 9.60 -4.86 -14.45
C ALA A 86 9.46 -6.39 -14.58
N GLY A 87 8.62 -6.85 -15.51
CA GLY A 87 8.45 -8.27 -15.82
C GLY A 87 9.72 -8.97 -16.29
N LEU A 88 10.51 -8.32 -17.15
CA LEU A 88 11.80 -8.86 -17.63
C LEU A 88 12.84 -8.98 -16.51
N ILE A 89 12.84 -8.06 -15.54
CA ILE A 89 13.70 -8.14 -14.36
C ILE A 89 13.22 -9.27 -13.44
N TRP A 90 11.92 -9.31 -13.16
CA TRP A 90 11.31 -10.33 -12.31
C TRP A 90 11.61 -11.76 -12.82
N ALA A 91 11.54 -11.98 -14.13
CA ALA A 91 11.82 -13.29 -14.74
C ALA A 91 13.26 -13.80 -14.55
N ARG A 92 14.18 -12.95 -14.08
CA ARG A 92 15.59 -13.31 -13.82
C ARG A 92 15.89 -13.55 -12.34
N LEU A 93 14.92 -13.33 -11.45
CA LEU A 93 15.02 -13.61 -10.02
C LEU A 93 14.68 -15.07 -9.73
#